data_AF-A0A2N3VQB4-F1
#
_entry.id   AF-A0A2N3VQB4-F1
#
_cell.length_a   1.000
_cell.length_b   1.000
_cell.length_c   1.000
_cell.angle_alpha   90.00
_cell.angle_beta   90.00
_cell.angle_gamma   90.00
#
_symmetry.space_group_name_H-M   'P 1'
#
loop_
_entity.id
_entity.type
_entity.pdbx_description
1 polymer ?
#
loop_
_entity_poly.entity_id
_entity_poly.type
_entity_poly.pdbx_seq_one_letter_code
_entity_poly.pdbx_strand_id
1 'polypeptide(L)'
;MRSGVPRTLCIVGAGPRGLSVLERLCANERAQPTHSSVTVHVVEPCEPGAGAVWRTDQSRLLLMNTVASQITVHTDASSCIEGPIEPGPTLQEWAAELAASGGRAGHDEQTLAEARDLGPNTYPTRAFYGSYLSAMFQQVVRRAPAHVTIEVHRSRAVAVTDSHGEADCEQAVGLSDGTWLSGLDAVILAQGHVPVRPTAHEERTASLARVHGLRYLQPANPADLDLSVVKAGEPVLLRGLGLNFFDHMTLLTQGRGGSFERVDGRLVYRPSGQEPVMYATSRRGVPYHARGENEKGASERYYPRLLTPSTSRPCASAPTTANGSVCATSCGR
;
A
#
# COMPACT_ATOMS: atom_id res chain seq x y z
N MET A 1 -25.48 2.76 33.87
CA MET A 1 -24.91 3.27 32.61
C MET A 1 -25.91 3.01 31.52
N ARG A 2 -26.46 4.04 30.88
CA ARG A 2 -27.40 3.83 29.76
C ARG A 2 -26.59 3.29 28.58
N SER A 3 -26.80 2.03 28.21
CA SER A 3 -26.26 1.46 26.98
C SER A 3 -26.72 2.31 25.79
N GLY A 4 -25.79 2.76 24.95
CA GLY A 4 -26.07 3.66 23.83
C GLY A 4 -26.97 3.03 22.76
N VAL A 5 -27.48 3.88 21.86
CA VAL A 5 -28.28 3.48 20.68
C VAL A 5 -27.45 2.53 19.80
N PRO A 6 -28.06 1.48 19.19
CA PRO A 6 -27.37 0.62 18.22
C PRO A 6 -26.79 1.45 17.06
N ARG A 7 -25.70 0.96 16.45
CA ARG A 7 -25.07 1.59 15.29
C ARG A 7 -24.83 0.61 14.15
N THR A 8 -25.02 1.07 12.93
CA THR A 8 -24.74 0.33 11.70
C THR A 8 -23.84 1.18 10.80
N LEU A 9 -22.67 0.65 10.46
CA LEU A 9 -21.64 1.35 9.70
C LEU A 9 -21.24 0.52 8.48
N CYS A 10 -20.78 1.19 7.42
CA CYS A 10 -20.21 0.52 6.25
C CYS A 10 -18.81 1.03 5.95
N ILE A 11 -17.84 0.13 5.83
CA ILE A 11 -16.48 0.40 5.36
C ILE A 11 -16.37 -0.06 3.91
N VAL A 12 -16.13 0.86 2.98
CA VAL A 12 -15.93 0.58 1.56
C VAL A 12 -14.43 0.52 1.26
N GLY A 13 -13.94 -0.69 0.99
CA GLY A 13 -12.53 -1.01 0.83
C GLY A 13 -11.93 -1.55 2.13
N ALA A 14 -11.39 -2.76 2.08
CA ALA A 14 -10.79 -3.44 3.22
C ALA A 14 -9.30 -3.70 3.02
N GLY A 15 -8.61 -2.89 2.23
CA GLY A 15 -7.14 -2.81 2.24
C GLY A 15 -6.61 -2.23 3.57
N PRO A 16 -5.31 -1.87 3.66
CA PRO A 16 -4.69 -1.41 4.91
C PRO A 16 -5.45 -0.29 5.65
N ARG A 17 -6.01 0.68 4.91
CA ARG A 17 -6.77 1.78 5.51
C ARG A 17 -8.09 1.32 6.13
N GLY A 18 -8.85 0.49 5.42
CA GLY A 18 -10.11 -0.05 5.92
C GLY A 18 -9.89 -1.01 7.09
N LEU A 19 -8.82 -1.81 7.03
CA LEU A 19 -8.36 -2.64 8.14
C LEU A 19 -8.05 -1.80 9.38
N SER A 20 -7.28 -0.71 9.25
CA SER A 20 -6.99 0.18 10.38
C SER A 20 -8.26 0.81 10.97
N VAL A 21 -9.24 1.19 10.14
CA VAL A 21 -10.53 1.72 10.64
C VAL A 21 -11.28 0.66 11.44
N LEU A 22 -11.43 -0.56 10.89
CA LEU A 22 -12.13 -1.66 11.56
C LEU A 22 -11.45 -2.02 12.88
N GLU A 23 -10.13 -2.08 12.86
CA GLU A 23 -9.32 -2.42 14.02
C GLU A 23 -9.45 -1.35 15.13
N ARG A 24 -9.38 -0.06 14.78
CA ARG A 24 -9.60 1.03 15.74
C ARG A 24 -11.00 1.05 16.31
N LEU A 25 -12.03 0.76 15.51
CA LEU A 25 -13.40 0.64 15.98
C LEU A 25 -13.51 -0.47 17.03
N CYS A 26 -12.98 -1.66 16.72
CA CYS A 26 -12.98 -2.78 17.66
C CYS A 26 -12.20 -2.47 18.93
N ALA A 27 -11.05 -1.80 18.82
CA ALA A 27 -10.21 -1.42 19.97
C ALA A 27 -10.92 -0.43 20.90
N ASN A 28 -11.56 0.59 20.36
CA ASN A 28 -12.30 1.58 21.14
C ASN A 28 -13.53 0.96 21.82
N GLU A 29 -14.35 0.21 21.08
CA GLU A 29 -15.53 -0.46 21.64
C GLU A 29 -15.18 -1.55 22.66
N ARG A 30 -13.98 -2.15 22.57
CA ARG A 30 -13.48 -3.09 23.59
C ARG A 30 -13.09 -2.38 24.89
N ALA A 31 -12.40 -1.25 24.78
CA ALA A 31 -11.89 -0.53 25.94
C ALA A 31 -13.01 0.22 26.67
N GLN A 32 -13.90 0.87 25.93
CA GLN A 32 -15.00 1.68 26.46
C GLN A 32 -16.22 1.50 25.55
N PRO A 33 -17.06 0.48 25.78
CA PRO A 33 -18.27 0.26 24.97
C PRO A 33 -19.17 1.51 25.00
N THR A 34 -19.44 2.09 23.83
CA THR A 34 -20.28 3.30 23.74
C THR A 34 -21.69 3.00 23.21
N HIS A 35 -21.86 1.86 22.55
CA HIS A 35 -23.11 1.43 21.92
C HIS A 35 -23.63 0.11 22.49
N SER A 36 -24.94 -0.11 22.47
CA SER A 36 -25.55 -1.40 22.86
C SER A 36 -25.25 -2.51 21.86
N SER A 37 -25.14 -2.17 20.58
CA SER A 37 -24.63 -3.03 19.51
C SER A 37 -24.03 -2.18 18.39
N VAL A 38 -23.05 -2.74 17.68
CA VAL A 38 -22.46 -2.15 16.47
C VAL A 38 -22.42 -3.19 15.38
N THR A 39 -22.99 -2.89 14.21
CA THR A 39 -22.84 -3.69 13.00
C THR A 39 -21.92 -2.97 12.04
N VAL A 40 -20.88 -3.64 11.56
CA VAL A 40 -19.93 -3.10 10.61
C VAL A 40 -19.96 -3.95 9.34
N HIS A 41 -20.57 -3.43 8.29
CA HIS A 41 -20.47 -4.01 6.96
C HIS A 41 -19.12 -3.63 6.35
N VAL A 42 -18.36 -4.62 5.88
CA VAL A 42 -17.07 -4.45 5.23
C VAL A 42 -17.22 -4.88 3.78
N VAL A 43 -17.19 -3.91 2.86
CA VAL A 43 -17.37 -4.15 1.43
C VAL A 43 -16.02 -4.13 0.72
N GLU A 44 -15.58 -5.28 0.24
CA GLU A 44 -14.30 -5.43 -0.46
C GLU A 44 -14.42 -6.50 -1.57
N PRO A 45 -14.21 -6.15 -2.85
CA PRO A 45 -14.28 -7.13 -3.93
C PRO A 45 -13.13 -8.15 -3.94
N CYS A 46 -11.98 -7.82 -3.34
CA CYS A 46 -10.82 -8.70 -3.23
C CYS A 46 -10.74 -9.37 -1.84
N GLU A 47 -9.55 -9.81 -1.43
CA GLU A 47 -9.33 -10.37 -0.11
C GLU A 47 -9.25 -9.25 0.95
N PRO A 48 -10.12 -9.18 1.98
CA PRO A 48 -10.04 -8.22 3.07
C PRO A 48 -8.73 -8.34 3.85
N GLY A 49 -8.24 -7.20 4.30
CA GLY A 49 -6.87 -7.00 4.74
C GLY A 49 -6.00 -6.54 3.58
N ALA A 50 -5.76 -7.42 2.61
CA ALA A 50 -4.87 -7.17 1.48
C ALA A 50 -5.44 -6.15 0.47
N GLY A 51 -6.72 -6.27 0.15
CA GLY A 51 -7.41 -5.52 -0.90
C GLY A 51 -6.81 -5.74 -2.30
N ALA A 52 -7.22 -4.90 -3.25
CA ALA A 52 -6.81 -5.04 -4.65
C ALA A 52 -5.32 -4.74 -4.93
N VAL A 53 -4.63 -4.02 -4.04
CA VAL A 53 -3.23 -3.58 -4.24
C VAL A 53 -2.23 -4.63 -3.77
N TRP A 54 -2.50 -5.27 -2.63
CA TRP A 54 -1.57 -6.21 -2.00
C TRP A 54 -2.01 -7.66 -2.20
N ARG A 55 -2.60 -7.98 -3.36
CA ARG A 55 -3.10 -9.33 -3.63
C ARG A 55 -2.00 -10.37 -3.41
N THR A 56 -2.39 -11.47 -2.79
CA THR A 56 -1.54 -12.62 -2.47
C THR A 56 -1.09 -13.38 -3.71
N ASP A 57 -1.82 -13.22 -4.83
CA ASP A 57 -1.57 -13.88 -6.11
C ASP A 57 -0.69 -13.07 -7.10
N GLN A 58 -0.24 -11.87 -6.71
CA GLN A 58 0.60 -11.05 -7.58
C GLN A 58 2.04 -11.60 -7.68
N SER A 59 2.77 -11.20 -8.71
CA SER A 59 4.16 -11.63 -8.92
C SER A 59 5.03 -11.38 -7.68
N ARG A 60 5.69 -12.42 -7.19
CA ARG A 60 6.67 -12.37 -6.08
C ARG A 60 7.96 -11.62 -6.45
N LEU A 61 8.13 -11.21 -7.70
CA LEU A 61 9.21 -10.32 -8.11
C LEU A 61 8.97 -8.86 -7.69
N LEU A 62 7.72 -8.53 -7.33
CA LEU A 62 7.36 -7.18 -6.89
C LEU A 62 7.59 -7.09 -5.39
N LEU A 63 8.51 -6.20 -5.01
CA LEU A 63 8.90 -6.01 -3.63
C LEU A 63 8.22 -4.79 -3.01
N MET A 64 8.12 -4.83 -1.70
CA MET A 64 7.83 -3.66 -0.89
C MET A 64 8.99 -2.67 -0.96
N ASN A 65 8.68 -1.38 -0.79
CA ASN A 65 9.66 -0.31 -0.69
C ASN A 65 10.02 0.04 0.76
N THR A 66 9.63 -0.81 1.71
CA THR A 66 9.88 -0.70 3.16
C THR A 66 10.42 -2.04 3.64
N VAL A 67 11.37 -2.00 4.57
CA VAL A 67 11.96 -3.22 5.14
C VAL A 67 10.99 -3.91 6.11
N ALA A 68 11.09 -5.23 6.23
CA ALA A 68 10.15 -6.07 6.96
C ALA A 68 9.93 -5.64 8.42
N SER A 69 10.98 -5.22 9.12
CA SER A 69 10.89 -4.79 10.53
C SER A 69 10.12 -3.48 10.73
N GLN A 70 9.94 -2.67 9.68
CA GLN A 70 9.26 -1.37 9.75
C GLN A 70 7.81 -1.42 9.25
N ILE A 71 7.27 -2.61 9.05
CA ILE A 71 5.90 -2.81 8.56
C ILE A 71 5.08 -3.40 9.70
N THR A 72 4.02 -2.70 10.10
CA THR A 72 3.00 -3.23 11.00
C THR A 72 1.67 -2.52 10.77
N VAL A 73 0.56 -3.21 11.05
CA VAL A 73 -0.78 -2.59 11.18
C VAL A 73 -1.14 -2.30 12.64
N HIS A 74 -0.35 -2.81 13.58
CA HIS A 74 -0.53 -2.57 15.00
C HIS A 74 -0.05 -1.18 15.38
N THR A 75 -0.57 -0.70 16.49
CA THR A 75 -0.19 0.62 17.01
C THR A 75 0.77 0.50 18.16
N ASP A 76 1.61 1.51 18.29
CA ASP A 76 2.59 1.63 19.35
C ASP A 76 2.55 3.04 19.96
N ALA A 77 3.46 3.33 20.88
CA ALA A 77 3.55 4.64 21.53
C ALA A 77 3.86 5.80 20.57
N SER A 78 4.26 5.53 19.32
CA SER A 78 4.50 6.56 18.31
C SER A 78 3.22 6.96 17.56
N SER A 79 2.13 6.21 17.73
CA SER A 79 0.85 6.44 17.07
C SER A 79 0.11 7.63 17.68
N CYS A 80 -0.15 8.67 16.90
CA CYS A 80 -0.98 9.81 17.30
C CYS A 80 -2.45 9.53 17.01
N ILE A 81 -3.16 8.91 17.98
CA ILE A 81 -4.52 8.42 17.80
C ILE A 81 -5.34 8.57 19.10
N GLU A 82 -6.65 8.51 18.96
CA GLU A 82 -7.57 8.30 20.09
C GLU A 82 -7.77 6.81 20.36
N GLY A 83 -8.10 6.49 21.60
CA GLY A 83 -8.30 5.11 22.05
C GLY A 83 -7.03 4.41 22.52
N PRO A 84 -7.13 3.11 22.83
CA PRO A 84 -6.00 2.34 23.36
C PRO A 84 -4.94 2.06 22.28
N ILE A 85 -3.69 1.99 22.72
CA ILE A 85 -2.61 1.39 21.93
C ILE A 85 -2.75 -0.14 22.03
N GLU A 86 -2.97 -0.81 20.89
CA GLU A 86 -2.95 -2.27 20.78
C GLU A 86 -1.70 -2.71 20.01
N PRO A 87 -0.59 -3.03 20.71
CA PRO A 87 0.62 -3.52 20.08
C PRO A 87 0.42 -4.93 19.54
N GLY A 88 1.29 -5.30 18.61
CA GLY A 88 1.33 -6.62 17.99
C GLY A 88 2.50 -6.71 17.03
N PRO A 89 2.66 -7.87 16.38
CA PRO A 89 3.86 -8.17 15.63
C PRO A 89 4.01 -7.25 14.41
N THR A 90 5.24 -6.80 14.19
CA THR A 90 5.71 -6.37 12.88
C THR A 90 5.61 -7.52 11.89
N LEU A 91 5.69 -7.23 10.59
CA LEU A 91 5.68 -8.25 9.56
C LEU A 91 6.86 -9.23 9.73
N GLN A 92 8.02 -8.76 10.19
CA GLN A 92 9.15 -9.64 10.47
C GLN A 92 8.89 -10.56 11.67
N GLU A 93 8.32 -10.05 12.76
CA GLU A 93 7.98 -10.87 13.93
C GLU A 93 6.90 -11.90 13.57
N TRP A 94 5.88 -11.47 12.81
CA TRP A 94 4.85 -12.37 12.30
C TRP A 94 5.43 -13.45 11.38
N ALA A 95 6.40 -13.12 10.53
CA ALA A 95 7.10 -14.10 9.70
C ALA A 95 7.84 -15.13 10.54
N ALA A 96 8.51 -14.70 11.62
CA ALA A 96 9.19 -15.61 12.55
C ALA A 96 8.20 -16.55 13.28
N GLU A 97 7.07 -16.03 13.73
CA GLU A 97 5.98 -16.83 14.30
C GLU A 97 5.42 -17.84 13.30
N LEU A 98 5.20 -17.40 12.05
CA LEU A 98 4.71 -18.25 10.97
C LEU A 98 5.69 -19.38 10.65
N ALA A 99 6.99 -19.06 10.57
CA ALA A 99 8.05 -20.05 10.36
C ALA A 99 8.10 -21.08 11.50
N ALA A 100 7.96 -20.63 12.76
CA ALA A 100 7.95 -21.50 13.94
C ALA A 100 6.70 -22.41 14.00
N SER A 101 5.58 -22.01 13.40
CA SER A 101 4.34 -22.77 13.39
C SER A 101 4.37 -24.06 12.54
N GLY A 102 5.44 -24.28 11.76
CA GLY A 102 5.65 -25.49 10.97
C GLY A 102 4.61 -25.72 9.87
N GLY A 103 4.06 -24.65 9.29
CA GLY A 103 3.10 -24.74 8.18
C GLY A 103 1.64 -24.98 8.57
N ARG A 104 1.32 -24.99 9.88
CA ARG A 104 -0.05 -25.20 10.38
C ARG A 104 -1.03 -24.06 10.11
N ALA A 105 -0.55 -22.93 9.58
CA ALA A 105 -1.32 -21.71 9.39
C ALA A 105 -2.07 -21.62 8.04
N GLY A 106 -2.05 -22.68 7.21
CA GLY A 106 -2.82 -22.70 5.96
C GLY A 106 -2.25 -21.82 4.84
N HIS A 107 -0.98 -21.45 4.92
CA HIS A 107 -0.25 -20.70 3.87
C HIS A 107 0.47 -21.65 2.91
N ASP A 108 0.69 -21.20 1.67
CA ASP A 108 1.45 -21.96 0.67
C ASP A 108 2.95 -22.07 1.00
N GLU A 109 3.64 -23.04 0.39
CA GLU A 109 5.06 -23.30 0.67
C GLU A 109 5.97 -22.11 0.29
N GLN A 110 5.60 -21.33 -0.73
CA GLN A 110 6.38 -20.16 -1.12
C GLN A 110 6.33 -19.06 -0.04
N THR A 111 5.17 -18.86 0.57
CA THR A 111 4.96 -17.93 1.69
C THR A 111 5.71 -18.43 2.92
N LEU A 112 5.65 -19.73 3.22
CA LEU A 112 6.41 -20.30 4.34
C LEU A 112 7.93 -20.23 4.11
N ALA A 113 8.41 -20.42 2.88
CA ALA A 113 9.81 -20.26 2.53
C ALA A 113 10.26 -18.80 2.70
N GLU A 114 9.49 -17.84 2.17
CA GLU A 114 9.78 -16.43 2.36
C GLU A 114 9.80 -16.05 3.84
N ALA A 115 8.87 -16.57 4.65
CA ALA A 115 8.84 -16.33 6.10
C ALA A 115 10.12 -16.81 6.82
N ARG A 116 10.68 -17.95 6.41
CA ARG A 116 11.91 -18.52 7.00
C ARG A 116 13.14 -17.69 6.65
N ASP A 117 13.18 -17.13 5.45
CA ASP A 117 14.34 -16.39 4.93
C ASP A 117 14.26 -14.87 5.21
N LEU A 118 13.12 -14.39 5.74
CA LEU A 118 12.87 -12.97 5.91
C LEU A 118 13.65 -12.37 7.10
N GLY A 119 14.77 -11.72 6.79
CA GLY A 119 15.50 -10.87 7.73
C GLY A 119 14.83 -9.50 7.99
N PRO A 120 15.22 -8.80 9.07
CA PRO A 120 14.63 -7.52 9.46
C PRO A 120 14.80 -6.41 8.43
N ASN A 121 15.93 -6.40 7.70
CA ASN A 121 16.24 -5.40 6.67
C ASN A 121 15.90 -5.89 5.25
N THR A 122 15.24 -7.03 5.11
CA THR A 122 14.79 -7.55 3.82
C THR A 122 13.56 -6.78 3.36
N TYR A 123 13.45 -6.52 2.06
CA TYR A 123 12.24 -5.99 1.44
C TYR A 123 11.34 -7.17 1.08
N PRO A 124 10.23 -7.43 1.81
CA PRO A 124 9.36 -8.56 1.53
C PRO A 124 8.66 -8.38 0.18
N THR A 125 8.19 -9.47 -0.39
CA THR A 125 7.34 -9.42 -1.58
C THR A 125 6.01 -8.76 -1.22
N ARG A 126 5.38 -8.09 -2.20
CA ARG A 126 4.05 -7.51 -2.02
C ARG A 126 3.00 -8.57 -1.71
N ALA A 127 3.14 -9.76 -2.28
CA ALA A 127 2.29 -10.92 -2.02
C ALA A 127 2.39 -11.39 -0.56
N PHE A 128 3.60 -11.43 0.00
CA PHE A 128 3.81 -11.79 1.41
C PHE A 128 3.22 -10.75 2.37
N TYR A 129 3.38 -9.46 2.05
CA TYR A 129 2.70 -8.40 2.80
C TYR A 129 1.17 -8.52 2.72
N GLY A 130 0.63 -8.92 1.56
CA GLY A 130 -0.78 -9.29 1.41
C GLY A 130 -1.22 -10.36 2.40
N SER A 131 -0.43 -11.43 2.53
CA SER A 131 -0.70 -12.52 3.46
C SER A 131 -0.71 -12.06 4.92
N TYR A 132 0.23 -11.18 5.30
CA TYR A 132 0.23 -10.53 6.61
C TYR A 132 -1.05 -9.73 6.85
N LEU A 133 -1.45 -8.88 5.90
CA LEU A 133 -2.66 -8.05 6.03
C LEU A 133 -3.93 -8.89 6.17
N SER A 134 -4.07 -9.96 5.39
CA SER A 134 -5.18 -10.90 5.50
C SER A 134 -5.21 -11.57 6.87
N ALA A 135 -4.06 -12.04 7.37
CA ALA A 135 -3.97 -12.64 8.70
C ALA A 135 -4.37 -11.66 9.80
N MET A 136 -3.94 -10.39 9.69
CA MET A 136 -4.29 -9.34 10.63
C MET A 136 -5.77 -8.98 10.58
N PHE A 137 -6.38 -8.90 9.39
CA PHE A 137 -7.82 -8.73 9.26
C PHE A 137 -8.60 -9.83 9.98
N GLN A 138 -8.21 -11.10 9.75
CA GLN A 138 -8.86 -12.23 10.42
C GLN A 138 -8.67 -12.18 11.94
N GLN A 139 -7.52 -11.72 12.42
CA GLN A 139 -7.29 -11.52 13.86
C GLN A 139 -8.21 -10.45 14.45
N VAL A 140 -8.40 -9.33 13.75
CA VAL A 140 -9.31 -8.26 14.18
C VAL A 140 -10.74 -8.77 14.27
N VAL A 141 -11.21 -9.49 13.25
CA VAL A 141 -12.55 -10.10 13.23
C VAL A 141 -12.72 -11.08 14.38
N ARG A 142 -11.76 -11.99 14.61
CA ARG A 142 -11.82 -12.94 15.73
C ARG A 142 -11.81 -12.29 17.11
N ARG A 143 -11.19 -11.12 17.24
CA ARG A 143 -11.06 -10.38 18.51
C ARG A 143 -12.13 -9.28 18.67
N ALA A 144 -13.09 -9.19 17.76
CA ALA A 144 -14.18 -8.23 17.86
C ALA A 144 -14.92 -8.40 19.21
N PRO A 145 -15.27 -7.31 19.91
CA PRO A 145 -16.11 -7.38 21.10
C PRO A 145 -17.44 -8.09 20.80
N ALA A 146 -18.03 -8.74 21.80
CA ALA A 146 -19.25 -9.54 21.62
C ALA A 146 -20.46 -8.74 21.08
N HIS A 147 -20.50 -7.42 21.30
CA HIS A 147 -21.54 -6.52 20.81
C HIS A 147 -21.24 -5.91 19.43
N VAL A 148 -20.08 -6.21 18.83
CA VAL A 148 -19.66 -5.76 17.51
C VAL A 148 -19.79 -6.91 16.51
N THR A 149 -20.74 -6.79 15.59
CA THR A 149 -20.94 -7.74 14.48
C THR A 149 -20.23 -7.23 13.24
N ILE A 150 -19.41 -8.06 12.60
CA ILE A 150 -18.69 -7.71 11.37
C ILE A 150 -19.21 -8.58 10.24
N GLU A 151 -19.75 -7.95 9.20
CA GLU A 151 -20.28 -8.63 8.02
C GLU A 151 -19.46 -8.29 6.78
N VAL A 152 -18.84 -9.31 6.20
CA VAL A 152 -17.96 -9.11 5.04
C VAL A 152 -18.72 -9.39 3.75
N HIS A 153 -18.76 -8.39 2.87
CA HIS A 153 -19.35 -8.45 1.54
C HIS A 153 -18.25 -8.49 0.48
N ARG A 154 -18.05 -9.67 -0.13
CA ARG A 154 -17.10 -9.88 -1.25
C ARG A 154 -17.67 -9.33 -2.56
N SER A 155 -17.91 -8.02 -2.59
CA SER A 155 -18.61 -7.33 -3.68
C SER A 155 -18.06 -5.93 -3.87
N ARG A 156 -18.28 -5.34 -5.05
CA ARG A 156 -17.86 -3.97 -5.34
C ARG A 156 -18.99 -3.02 -4.97
N ALA A 157 -18.72 -2.03 -4.12
CA ALA A 157 -19.63 -0.89 -3.96
C ALA A 157 -19.70 -0.09 -5.27
N VAL A 158 -20.90 0.18 -5.75
CA VAL A 158 -21.16 0.90 -7.02
C VAL A 158 -21.93 2.20 -6.83
N ALA A 159 -22.59 2.37 -5.68
CA ALA A 159 -23.34 3.59 -5.35
C ALA A 159 -23.32 3.86 -3.84
N VAL A 160 -23.37 5.14 -3.48
CA VAL A 160 -23.66 5.63 -2.12
C VAL A 160 -24.76 6.68 -2.27
N THR A 161 -25.80 6.59 -1.45
CA THR A 161 -26.90 7.56 -1.43
C THR A 161 -27.27 7.89 0.01
N ASP A 162 -27.77 9.09 0.22
CA ASP A 162 -28.48 9.45 1.44
C ASP A 162 -29.95 9.06 1.21
N SER A 163 -30.57 8.31 2.13
CA SER A 163 -31.84 7.60 1.87
C SER A 163 -33.03 8.53 1.66
N HIS A 164 -32.90 9.82 1.98
CA HIS A 164 -33.95 10.83 1.81
C HIS A 164 -33.50 12.13 1.15
N GLY A 165 -32.27 12.22 0.61
CA GLY A 165 -31.78 13.42 -0.07
C GLY A 165 -31.60 14.66 0.84
N GLU A 166 -31.71 14.49 2.16
CA GLU A 166 -31.42 15.50 3.17
C GLU A 166 -30.09 15.17 3.86
N ALA A 167 -29.32 16.20 4.23
CA ALA A 167 -28.14 16.01 5.07
C ALA A 167 -28.58 15.43 6.44
N ASP A 168 -27.78 14.50 6.99
CA ASP A 168 -28.02 13.80 8.27
C ASP A 168 -29.10 12.69 8.27
N CYS A 169 -29.50 12.16 7.10
CA CYS A 169 -30.35 10.96 7.03
C CYS A 169 -29.52 9.66 6.88
N GLU A 170 -30.16 8.51 7.17
CA GLU A 170 -29.54 7.19 7.01
C GLU A 170 -28.98 7.02 5.59
N GLN A 171 -27.77 6.50 5.48
CA GLN A 171 -27.11 6.27 4.20
C GLN A 171 -27.40 4.86 3.69
N ALA A 172 -27.23 4.66 2.38
CA ALA A 172 -27.29 3.35 1.76
C ALA A 172 -26.14 3.15 0.76
N VAL A 173 -25.64 1.91 0.67
CA VAL A 173 -24.59 1.50 -0.26
C VAL A 173 -25.12 0.41 -1.18
N GLY A 174 -25.06 0.66 -2.49
CA GLY A 174 -25.40 -0.31 -3.52
C GLY A 174 -24.19 -1.15 -3.92
N LEU A 175 -24.36 -2.47 -3.99
CA LEU A 175 -23.33 -3.43 -4.38
C LEU A 175 -23.52 -3.90 -5.82
N SER A 176 -22.45 -4.35 -6.46
CA SER A 176 -22.45 -4.80 -7.86
C SER A 176 -23.31 -6.04 -8.13
N ASP A 177 -23.63 -6.81 -7.09
CA ASP A 177 -24.54 -7.97 -7.15
C ASP A 177 -26.03 -7.59 -7.03
N GLY A 178 -26.35 -6.30 -6.88
CA GLY A 178 -27.71 -5.78 -6.73
C GLY A 178 -28.18 -5.62 -5.28
N THR A 179 -27.39 -6.07 -4.30
CA THR A 179 -27.68 -5.87 -2.87
C THR A 179 -27.60 -4.40 -2.49
N TRP A 180 -28.51 -3.94 -1.63
CA TRP A 180 -28.46 -2.63 -1.00
C TRP A 180 -28.32 -2.78 0.52
N LEU A 181 -27.25 -2.18 1.06
CA LEU A 181 -27.07 -2.02 2.49
C LEU A 181 -27.70 -0.69 2.89
N SER A 182 -28.82 -0.72 3.61
CA SER A 182 -29.59 0.47 4.03
C SER A 182 -29.52 0.67 5.55
N GLY A 183 -29.99 1.81 6.04
CA GLY A 183 -30.00 2.10 7.48
C GLY A 183 -28.59 2.32 8.05
N LEU A 184 -27.66 2.82 7.23
CA LEU A 184 -26.28 3.06 7.65
C LEU A 184 -26.18 4.42 8.33
N ASP A 185 -25.69 4.45 9.56
CA ASP A 185 -25.38 5.69 10.27
C ASP A 185 -24.19 6.43 9.66
N ALA A 186 -23.24 5.69 9.06
CA ALA A 186 -22.12 6.27 8.34
C ALA A 186 -21.51 5.31 7.31
N VAL A 187 -20.99 5.89 6.23
CA VAL A 187 -20.19 5.20 5.22
C VAL A 187 -18.76 5.73 5.23
N ILE A 188 -17.79 4.85 5.49
CA ILE A 188 -16.36 5.15 5.48
C ILE A 188 -15.78 4.72 4.14
N LEU A 189 -15.32 5.67 3.33
CA LEU A 189 -14.66 5.41 2.05
C LEU A 189 -13.15 5.21 2.25
N ALA A 190 -12.71 3.95 2.30
CA ALA A 190 -11.33 3.53 2.47
C ALA A 190 -10.71 2.89 1.21
N GLN A 191 -11.16 3.34 0.02
CA GLN A 191 -10.93 2.72 -1.29
C GLN A 191 -9.47 2.73 -1.80
N GLY A 192 -8.55 3.42 -1.11
CA GLY A 192 -7.13 3.44 -1.47
C GLY A 192 -6.88 4.08 -2.85
N HIS A 193 -6.29 3.33 -3.78
CA HIS A 193 -6.03 3.78 -5.15
C HIS A 193 -7.21 3.41 -6.05
N VAL A 194 -7.93 4.43 -6.53
CA VAL A 194 -9.05 4.26 -7.45
C VAL A 194 -8.63 4.45 -8.90
N PRO A 195 -9.27 3.78 -9.87
CA PRO A 195 -9.04 4.04 -11.29
C PRO A 195 -9.23 5.52 -11.61
N VAL A 196 -8.25 6.12 -12.28
CA VAL A 196 -8.28 7.53 -12.65
C VAL A 196 -8.61 7.63 -14.13
N ARG A 197 -9.45 8.60 -14.51
CA ARG A 197 -9.68 8.90 -15.94
C ARG A 197 -8.40 9.42 -16.56
N PRO A 198 -8.06 9.00 -17.79
CA PRO A 198 -6.88 9.52 -18.48
C PRO A 198 -6.91 11.04 -18.56
N THR A 199 -5.76 11.67 -18.34
CA THR A 199 -5.58 13.10 -18.59
C THR A 199 -5.57 13.37 -20.09
N ALA A 200 -5.86 14.61 -20.49
CA ALA A 200 -5.79 15.01 -21.90
C ALA A 200 -4.42 14.73 -22.55
N HIS A 201 -3.32 14.72 -21.79
CA HIS A 201 -2.00 14.33 -22.31
C HIS A 201 -1.90 12.82 -22.57
N GLU A 202 -2.43 12.00 -21.68
CA GLU A 202 -2.45 10.54 -21.82
C GLU A 202 -3.39 10.12 -22.95
N GLU A 203 -4.55 10.77 -23.10
CA GLU A 203 -5.46 10.56 -24.23
C GLU A 203 -4.79 10.90 -25.57
N ARG A 204 -4.11 12.07 -25.65
CA ARG A 204 -3.33 12.44 -26.84
C ARG A 204 -2.23 11.43 -27.13
N THR A 205 -1.52 10.96 -26.11
CA THR A 205 -0.47 9.94 -26.26
C THR A 205 -1.05 8.63 -26.78
N ALA A 206 -2.18 8.17 -26.23
CA ALA A 206 -2.88 6.97 -26.66
C ALA A 206 -3.35 7.08 -28.12
N SER A 207 -3.89 8.24 -28.50
CA SER A 207 -4.33 8.52 -29.86
C SER A 207 -3.15 8.48 -30.85
N LEU A 208 -2.05 9.18 -30.54
CA LEU A 208 -0.84 9.17 -31.37
C LEU A 208 -0.24 7.77 -31.49
N ALA A 209 -0.17 7.01 -30.40
CA ALA A 209 0.28 5.63 -30.44
C ALA A 209 -0.55 4.79 -31.41
N ARG A 210 -1.88 4.93 -31.37
CA ARG A 210 -2.79 4.24 -32.30
C ARG A 210 -2.54 4.64 -33.76
N VAL A 211 -2.40 5.95 -34.04
CA VAL A 211 -2.11 6.46 -35.40
C VAL A 211 -0.81 5.88 -35.95
N HIS A 212 0.20 5.68 -35.10
CA HIS A 212 1.49 5.12 -35.49
C HIS A 212 1.58 3.59 -35.37
N GLY A 213 0.49 2.89 -35.07
CA GLY A 213 0.50 1.44 -34.88
C GLY A 213 1.33 0.97 -33.67
N LEU A 214 1.56 1.86 -32.70
CA LEU A 214 2.29 1.58 -31.46
C LEU A 214 1.33 1.14 -30.35
N ARG A 215 1.86 0.34 -29.43
CA ARG A 215 1.15 -0.02 -28.19
C ARG A 215 1.46 0.99 -27.10
N TYR A 216 0.41 1.45 -26.42
CA TYR A 216 0.52 2.34 -25.29
C TYR A 216 -0.17 1.71 -24.08
N LEU A 217 0.64 1.35 -23.08
CA LEU A 217 0.15 0.94 -21.77
C LEU A 217 0.00 2.19 -20.91
N GLN A 218 -1.21 2.44 -20.42
CA GLN A 218 -1.49 3.57 -19.54
C GLN A 218 -0.82 3.36 -18.17
N PRO A 219 -0.54 4.45 -17.43
CA PRO A 219 -0.04 4.34 -16.07
C PRO A 219 -0.98 3.50 -15.20
N ALA A 220 -0.47 2.37 -14.71
CA ALA A 220 -1.17 1.47 -13.81
C ALA A 220 -0.18 0.83 -12.83
N ASN A 221 -0.70 0.06 -11.88
CA ASN A 221 0.14 -0.80 -11.06
C ASN A 221 0.81 -1.86 -11.97
N PRO A 222 2.15 -2.01 -11.93
CA PRO A 222 2.85 -3.02 -12.73
C PRO A 222 2.32 -4.44 -12.54
N ALA A 223 1.78 -4.75 -11.35
CA ALA A 223 1.14 -6.04 -11.05
C ALA A 223 -0.14 -6.31 -11.87
N ASP A 224 -0.77 -5.27 -12.41
CA ASP A 224 -2.07 -5.32 -13.11
C ASP A 224 -1.92 -5.21 -14.63
N LEU A 225 -0.70 -5.01 -15.14
CA LEU A 225 -0.43 -4.85 -16.56
C LEU A 225 -0.07 -6.18 -17.21
N ASP A 226 -0.70 -6.48 -18.34
CA ASP A 226 -0.26 -7.56 -19.21
C ASP A 226 0.98 -7.12 -20.01
N LEU A 227 2.15 -7.51 -19.50
CA LEU A 227 3.43 -7.27 -20.15
C LEU A 227 3.83 -8.38 -21.14
N SER A 228 3.03 -9.44 -21.28
CA SER A 228 3.30 -10.54 -22.24
C SER A 228 3.23 -10.07 -23.70
N VAL A 229 2.52 -8.97 -23.95
CA VAL A 229 2.42 -8.34 -25.27
C VAL A 229 3.79 -7.87 -25.79
N VAL A 230 4.72 -7.50 -24.92
CA VAL A 230 6.06 -7.01 -25.29
C VAL A 230 6.93 -8.19 -25.77
N LYS A 231 7.50 -8.10 -26.97
CA LYS A 231 8.32 -9.17 -27.55
C LYS A 231 9.80 -9.04 -27.17
N ALA A 232 10.54 -10.14 -27.25
CA ALA A 232 11.99 -10.14 -27.12
C ALA A 232 12.64 -9.19 -28.15
N GLY A 233 13.63 -8.42 -27.72
CA GLY A 233 14.34 -7.44 -28.55
C GLY A 233 13.53 -6.21 -28.97
N GLU A 234 12.25 -6.12 -28.58
CA GLU A 234 11.40 -5.00 -28.97
C GLU A 234 11.82 -3.70 -28.26
N PRO A 235 11.90 -2.55 -28.97
CA PRO A 235 12.09 -1.25 -28.35
C PRO A 235 10.89 -0.87 -27.46
N VAL A 236 11.14 -0.64 -26.17
CA VAL A 236 10.11 -0.23 -25.19
C VAL A 236 10.51 1.08 -24.54
N LEU A 237 9.66 2.10 -24.63
CA LEU A 237 9.85 3.36 -23.93
C LEU A 237 9.13 3.34 -22.57
N LEU A 238 9.91 3.39 -21.48
CA LEU A 238 9.40 3.58 -20.12
C LEU A 238 9.49 5.06 -19.72
N ARG A 239 8.33 5.69 -19.52
CA ARG A 239 8.21 7.12 -19.19
C ARG A 239 8.17 7.30 -17.67
N GLY A 240 9.35 7.47 -17.06
CA GLY A 240 9.54 7.71 -15.64
C GLY A 240 10.56 6.75 -15.02
N LEU A 241 11.33 7.24 -14.04
CA LEU A 241 12.31 6.47 -13.26
C LEU A 241 11.90 6.31 -11.77
N GLY A 242 10.61 6.46 -11.46
CA GLY A 242 10.10 6.30 -10.09
C GLY A 242 10.07 4.83 -9.64
N LEU A 243 9.45 4.54 -8.49
CA LEU A 243 9.41 3.18 -7.92
C LEU A 243 8.90 2.13 -8.92
N ASN A 244 7.82 2.42 -9.63
CA ASN A 244 7.24 1.49 -10.62
C ASN A 244 8.16 1.20 -11.82
N PHE A 245 9.18 2.03 -12.08
CA PHE A 245 10.17 1.72 -13.13
C PHE A 245 10.93 0.44 -12.79
N PHE A 246 11.34 0.28 -11.53
CA PHE A 246 12.07 -0.90 -11.08
C PHE A 246 11.21 -2.15 -11.16
N ASP A 247 9.91 -2.04 -10.87
CA ASP A 247 8.96 -3.14 -11.06
C ASP A 247 8.89 -3.59 -12.53
N HIS A 248 8.71 -2.64 -13.47
CA HIS A 248 8.69 -2.96 -14.90
C HIS A 248 10.03 -3.55 -15.36
N MET A 249 11.15 -2.98 -14.89
CA MET A 249 12.47 -3.50 -15.18
C MET A 249 12.58 -4.94 -14.71
N THR A 250 12.22 -5.26 -13.46
CA THR A 250 12.26 -6.62 -12.92
C THR A 250 11.35 -7.57 -13.69
N LEU A 251 10.10 -7.18 -13.99
CA LEU A 251 9.15 -8.02 -14.74
C LEU A 251 9.60 -8.28 -16.19
N LEU A 252 10.24 -7.31 -16.83
CA LEU A 252 10.76 -7.42 -18.21
C LEU A 252 12.17 -8.04 -18.28
N THR A 253 12.80 -8.33 -17.14
CA THR A 253 14.15 -8.93 -17.05
C THR A 253 14.09 -10.27 -16.33
N GLN A 254 14.14 -10.27 -14.99
CA GLN A 254 14.03 -11.49 -14.18
C GLN A 254 12.72 -12.23 -14.42
N GLY A 255 11.61 -11.50 -14.61
CA GLY A 255 10.32 -12.08 -14.98
C GLY A 255 10.30 -12.80 -16.34
N ARG A 256 11.38 -12.66 -17.13
CA ARG A 256 11.59 -13.33 -18.41
C ARG A 256 12.71 -14.37 -18.38
N GLY A 257 13.21 -14.70 -17.20
CA GLY A 257 14.24 -15.72 -16.97
C GLY A 257 15.66 -15.18 -16.87
N GLY A 258 15.84 -13.86 -16.91
CA GLY A 258 17.15 -13.26 -16.60
C GLY A 258 17.51 -13.40 -15.12
N SER A 259 18.79 -13.30 -14.80
CA SER A 259 19.26 -13.45 -13.42
C SER A 259 20.38 -12.47 -13.09
N PHE A 260 20.58 -12.19 -11.80
CA PHE A 260 21.75 -11.45 -11.34
C PHE A 260 22.65 -12.39 -10.55
N GLU A 261 23.93 -12.37 -10.88
CA GLU A 261 24.97 -13.17 -10.24
C GLU A 261 26.02 -12.25 -9.63
N ARG A 262 26.62 -12.67 -8.50
CA ARG A 262 27.81 -12.00 -7.96
C ARG A 262 29.05 -12.64 -8.57
N VAL A 263 29.79 -11.87 -9.35
CA VAL A 263 31.09 -12.25 -9.93
C VAL A 263 32.13 -11.26 -9.43
N ASP A 264 33.16 -11.74 -8.73
CA ASP A 264 34.23 -10.91 -8.15
C ASP A 264 33.70 -9.74 -7.30
N GLY A 265 32.68 -10.01 -6.49
CA GLY A 265 32.03 -9.02 -5.63
C GLY A 265 31.13 -8.01 -6.36
N ARG A 266 31.03 -8.06 -7.70
CA ARG A 266 30.16 -7.19 -8.50
C ARG A 266 28.89 -7.93 -8.91
N LEU A 267 27.78 -7.20 -8.97
CA LEU A 267 26.53 -7.73 -9.46
C LEU A 267 26.51 -7.67 -11.00
N VAL A 268 26.37 -8.82 -11.65
CA VAL A 268 26.35 -8.97 -13.12
C VAL A 268 25.00 -9.53 -13.53
N TYR A 269 24.33 -8.85 -14.46
CA TYR A 269 23.09 -9.35 -15.05
C TYR A 269 23.38 -10.35 -16.17
N ARG A 270 22.70 -11.50 -16.14
CA ARG A 270 22.68 -12.53 -17.18
C ARG A 270 21.35 -12.47 -17.92
N PRO A 271 21.32 -11.98 -19.18
CA PRO A 271 20.09 -11.95 -19.95
C PRO A 271 19.68 -13.36 -20.38
N SER A 272 18.38 -13.61 -20.41
CA SER A 272 17.75 -14.81 -20.96
C SER A 272 17.61 -14.78 -22.48
N GLY A 273 17.66 -13.59 -23.08
CA GLY A 273 17.37 -13.35 -24.49
C GLY A 273 15.88 -13.07 -24.77
N GLN A 274 15.03 -13.11 -23.75
CA GLN A 274 13.59 -12.82 -23.88
C GLN A 274 13.24 -11.36 -23.52
N GLU A 275 14.22 -10.59 -23.06
CA GLU A 275 14.07 -9.20 -22.66
C GLU A 275 13.81 -8.26 -23.86
N PRO A 276 13.02 -7.19 -23.68
CA PRO A 276 12.97 -6.09 -24.64
C PRO A 276 14.19 -5.17 -24.52
N VAL A 277 14.36 -4.26 -25.47
CA VAL A 277 15.29 -3.14 -25.38
C VAL A 277 14.59 -1.96 -24.70
N MET A 278 14.88 -1.74 -23.42
CA MET A 278 14.23 -0.69 -22.63
C MET A 278 14.95 0.66 -22.76
N TYR A 279 14.21 1.67 -23.19
CA TYR A 279 14.60 3.08 -23.15
C TYR A 279 13.84 3.77 -22.02
N ALA A 280 14.54 4.33 -21.05
CA ALA A 280 13.91 4.95 -19.90
C ALA A 280 14.12 6.46 -19.90
N THR A 281 13.11 7.21 -19.45
CA THR A 281 13.18 8.68 -19.39
C THR A 281 12.84 9.20 -18.00
N SER A 282 13.48 10.28 -17.59
CA SER A 282 13.20 10.99 -16.34
C SER A 282 12.76 12.41 -16.63
N ARG A 283 11.67 12.85 -16.00
CA ARG A 283 11.23 14.26 -16.07
C ARG A 283 12.29 15.22 -15.52
N ARG A 284 13.17 14.76 -14.62
CA ARG A 284 14.25 15.56 -14.01
C ARG A 284 15.60 15.37 -14.71
N GLY A 285 15.68 14.55 -15.75
CA GLY A 285 16.93 14.23 -16.45
C GLY A 285 17.92 13.34 -15.68
N VAL A 286 17.66 13.04 -14.40
CA VAL A 286 18.51 12.18 -13.56
C VAL A 286 17.69 11.05 -12.91
N PRO A 287 18.31 9.87 -12.65
CA PRO A 287 17.70 8.81 -11.85
C PRO A 287 17.61 9.23 -10.37
N TYR A 288 16.73 8.57 -9.61
CA TYR A 288 16.71 8.71 -8.16
C TYR A 288 17.95 8.08 -7.54
N HIS A 289 18.41 8.63 -6.42
CA HIS A 289 19.48 8.02 -5.62
C HIS A 289 18.99 6.71 -4.99
N ALA A 290 19.92 5.77 -4.80
CA ALA A 290 19.67 4.58 -4.01
C ALA A 290 19.27 4.97 -2.58
N ARG A 291 18.42 4.16 -1.96
CA ARG A 291 18.17 4.28 -0.52
C ARG A 291 19.44 3.88 0.23
N GLY A 292 19.76 4.63 1.29
CA GLY A 292 20.80 4.22 2.24
C GLY A 292 20.40 2.93 2.96
N GLU A 293 21.39 2.29 3.57
CA GLU A 293 21.15 1.13 4.44
C GLU A 293 20.25 1.53 5.61
N ASN A 294 19.36 0.62 6.01
CA ASN A 294 18.48 0.89 7.12
C ASN A 294 19.24 0.71 8.45
N GLU A 295 19.49 1.82 9.13
CA GLU A 295 20.12 1.87 10.45
C GLU A 295 19.09 2.06 11.59
N LYS A 296 17.79 1.86 11.31
CA LYS A 296 16.69 2.13 12.26
C LYS A 296 15.88 0.88 12.59
N GLY A 297 15.46 0.76 13.84
CA GLY A 297 14.46 -0.22 14.29
C GLY A 297 13.05 0.05 13.76
N ALA A 298 12.09 -0.76 14.21
CA ALA A 298 10.68 -0.71 13.79
C ALA A 298 9.99 0.62 14.09
N SER A 299 10.28 1.21 15.26
CA SER A 299 9.61 2.39 15.83
C SER A 299 10.54 3.60 15.99
N GLU A 300 11.77 3.51 15.48
CA GLU A 300 12.77 4.55 15.67
C GLU A 300 12.56 5.73 14.72
N ARG A 301 12.20 6.88 15.30
CA ARG A 301 12.13 8.15 14.58
C ARG A 301 13.48 8.85 14.60
N TYR A 302 13.99 9.19 13.42
CA TYR A 302 15.15 10.06 13.32
C TYR A 302 14.74 11.51 13.60
N TYR A 303 15.41 12.12 14.58
CA TYR A 303 15.26 13.54 14.88
C TYR A 303 16.43 14.31 14.26
N PRO A 304 16.18 15.24 13.32
CA PRO A 304 17.26 16.00 12.69
C PRO A 304 17.97 16.84 13.76
N ARG A 305 19.31 16.81 13.76
CA ARG A 305 20.12 17.55 14.74
C ARG A 305 20.43 18.99 14.34
N LEU A 306 20.41 19.30 13.04
CA LEU A 306 20.86 20.58 12.49
C LEU A 306 19.71 21.42 11.91
N LEU A 307 18.85 20.81 11.08
CA LEU A 307 17.69 21.47 10.47
C LEU A 307 16.40 20.99 11.16
N THR A 308 16.06 21.63 12.28
CA THR A 308 14.83 21.42 13.04
C THR A 308 13.80 22.50 12.68
N PRO A 309 12.50 22.30 13.00
CA PRO A 309 11.50 23.36 12.88
C PRO A 309 11.86 24.64 13.65
N SER A 310 12.63 24.52 14.75
CA SER A 310 13.12 25.66 15.52
C SER A 310 14.30 26.38 14.86
N THR A 311 15.17 25.67 14.12
CA THR A 311 16.30 26.29 13.40
C THR A 311 15.97 26.71 11.97
N SER A 312 14.85 26.26 11.39
CA SER A 312 14.43 26.60 10.01
C SER A 312 13.58 27.88 9.91
N ARG A 313 13.00 28.38 11.01
CA ARG A 313 12.17 29.60 11.02
C ARG A 313 12.88 30.90 10.55
N PRO A 314 14.19 31.13 10.79
CA PRO A 314 14.85 32.37 10.34
C PRO A 314 15.09 32.45 8.82
N CYS A 315 15.11 31.33 8.10
CA CYS A 315 15.37 31.34 6.64
C CYS A 315 14.15 31.70 5.79
N ALA A 316 12.92 31.55 6.32
CA ALA A 316 11.71 31.83 5.57
C ALA A 316 11.30 33.32 5.56
N SER A 317 11.93 34.16 6.40
CA SER A 317 11.63 35.60 6.49
C SER A 317 12.68 36.51 5.84
N ALA A 318 13.68 35.94 5.14
CA ALA A 318 14.63 36.73 4.35
C ALA A 318 13.94 37.19 3.05
N PRO A 319 13.87 38.50 2.78
CA PRO A 319 13.26 38.99 1.54
C PRO A 319 14.06 38.47 0.35
N THR A 320 13.36 37.80 -0.57
CA THR A 320 13.92 37.39 -1.85
C THR A 320 14.22 38.64 -2.65
N THR A 321 15.48 39.09 -2.68
CA THR A 321 15.87 40.16 -3.60
C THR A 321 15.85 39.60 -5.03
N ALA A 322 15.13 40.29 -5.89
CA ALA A 322 15.05 40.02 -7.32
C ALA A 322 16.42 40.30 -7.96
N ASN A 323 17.33 39.34 -7.88
CA ASN A 323 18.36 39.04 -8.87
C ASN A 323 19.13 37.81 -8.41
N GLY A 324 19.09 36.76 -9.22
CA GLY A 324 19.72 35.48 -8.92
C GLY A 324 21.24 35.61 -8.78
N SER A 325 21.71 35.56 -7.54
CA SER A 325 23.05 35.09 -7.20
C SER A 325 23.00 34.54 -5.78
N VAL A 326 23.16 33.22 -5.65
CA VAL A 326 23.30 32.56 -4.35
C VAL A 326 24.66 32.93 -3.80
N CYS A 327 24.67 33.74 -2.74
CA CYS A 327 25.88 34.06 -1.98
C CYS A 327 26.30 32.80 -1.19
N ALA A 328 27.32 32.11 -1.69
CA ALA A 328 28.09 31.17 -0.90
C ALA A 328 29.05 31.96 -0.02
N THR A 329 28.81 32.04 1.29
CA THR A 329 29.88 32.33 2.25
C THR A 329 29.52 31.89 3.67
N SER A 330 30.34 30.97 4.17
CA SER A 330 30.88 30.88 5.53
C SER A 330 29.92 31.00 6.73
N CYS A 331 29.77 29.89 7.46
CA CYS A 331 29.84 29.96 8.91
C CYS A 331 30.63 28.77 9.43
N GLY A 332 31.93 29.00 9.63
CA GLY A 332 32.77 28.18 10.50
C GLY A 332 32.80 28.80 11.89
N ARG A 333 32.32 28.07 12.89
CA ARG A 333 33.00 27.63 14.10
C ARG A 333 32.02 26.81 14.93
#